data_AF-A0A947F8W7-F1
#
_entry.id   AF-A0A947F8W7-F1
#
_cell.length_a   1.000
_cell.length_b   1.000
_cell.length_c   1.000
_cell.angle_alpha   90.00
_cell.angle_beta   90.00
_cell.angle_gamma   90.00
#
_symmetry.space_group_name_H-M   'P 1'
#
loop_
_entity.id
_entity.type
_entity.pdbx_description
1 polymer ?
#
loop_
_entity_poly.entity_id
_entity_poly.type
_entity_poly.pdbx_seq_one_letter_code
_entity_poly.pdbx_strand_id
1 'polypeptide(L)'
;MDTVELLTKFADPGAMKALTTTQRVVAGLITTALGMGITFISLIILQFIIGIMAKLTAEKAVKRQQAKPLVAAEEKVAAADNLLQDEEIVAAISTALALQLKTSVSNIVIRNIEKVEASSTAWHKAGLAEHMNNSL
;
A
#
# COMPACT_ATOMS: atom_id res chain seq x y z
N MET A 1 -23.69 -22.15 40.37
CA MET A 1 -22.32 -21.92 39.86
C MET A 1 -22.40 -20.64 39.08
N ASP A 2 -22.20 -19.56 39.82
CA ASP A 2 -22.64 -18.22 39.45
C ASP A 2 -21.69 -17.63 38.42
N THR A 3 -22.22 -16.86 37.47
CA THR A 3 -21.44 -16.22 36.40
C THR A 3 -20.33 -15.30 36.95
N VAL A 4 -20.49 -14.85 38.19
CA VAL A 4 -19.52 -14.08 38.97
C VAL A 4 -18.32 -14.94 39.40
N GLU A 5 -18.54 -16.22 39.71
CA GLU A 5 -17.53 -17.21 40.08
C GLU A 5 -16.67 -17.62 38.86
N LEU A 6 -17.24 -17.57 37.67
CA LEU A 6 -16.50 -17.77 36.41
C LEU A 6 -15.66 -16.53 36.07
N LEU A 7 -16.20 -15.33 36.27
CA LEU A 7 -15.48 -14.09 36.01
C LEU A 7 -14.22 -13.93 36.87
N THR A 8 -14.26 -14.39 38.13
CA THR A 8 -13.09 -14.39 39.03
C THR A 8 -12.05 -15.44 38.65
N LYS A 9 -12.46 -16.57 38.05
CA LYS A 9 -11.55 -17.62 37.56
C LYS A 9 -10.84 -17.25 36.24
N PHE A 10 -11.45 -16.39 35.44
CA PHE A 10 -10.83 -15.81 34.23
C PHE A 10 -10.00 -14.55 34.52
N ALA A 11 -10.25 -13.86 35.64
CA ALA A 11 -9.46 -12.71 36.10
C ALA A 11 -8.11 -13.12 36.73
N ASP A 12 -7.85 -14.42 36.89
CA ASP A 12 -6.65 -14.95 37.49
C ASP A 12 -5.50 -15.03 36.44
N PRO A 13 -4.47 -14.15 36.51
CA PRO A 13 -3.37 -14.12 35.53
C PRO A 13 -2.51 -15.40 35.56
N GLY A 14 -2.71 -16.26 36.57
CA GLY A 14 -2.16 -17.61 36.65
C GLY A 14 -2.74 -18.59 35.64
N ALA A 15 -4.03 -18.48 35.26
CA ALA A 15 -4.66 -19.35 34.26
C ALA A 15 -4.16 -19.07 32.83
N MET A 16 -3.79 -17.81 32.58
CA MET A 16 -3.09 -17.42 31.36
C MET A 16 -1.72 -18.10 31.27
N LYS A 17 -0.92 -18.11 32.35
CA LYS A 17 0.39 -18.79 32.40
C LYS A 17 0.31 -20.32 32.55
N ALA A 18 -0.82 -20.86 33.01
CA ALA A 18 -1.04 -22.30 33.19
C ALA A 18 -1.35 -23.04 31.88
N LEU A 19 -1.65 -22.31 30.79
CA LEU A 19 -1.76 -22.89 29.46
C LEU A 19 -0.37 -22.96 28.83
N THR A 20 0.02 -24.17 28.43
CA THR A 20 1.29 -24.44 27.77
C THR A 20 1.49 -23.50 26.57
N THR A 21 2.70 -23.00 26.35
CA THR A 21 3.03 -22.12 25.20
C THR A 21 2.56 -22.74 23.88
N THR A 22 2.59 -24.07 23.79
CA THR A 22 2.04 -24.86 22.68
C THR A 22 0.55 -24.61 22.43
N GLN A 23 -0.29 -24.62 23.47
CA GLN A 23 -1.72 -24.37 23.31
C GLN A 23 -2.03 -22.95 22.81
N ARG A 24 -1.22 -21.96 23.20
CA ARG A 24 -1.35 -20.57 22.73
C ARG A 24 -1.01 -20.43 21.25
N VAL A 25 0.07 -21.09 20.80
CA VAL A 25 0.45 -21.09 19.38
C VAL A 25 -0.62 -21.80 18.53
N VAL A 26 -1.17 -22.92 19.01
CA VAL A 26 -2.25 -23.64 18.31
C VAL A 26 -3.52 -22.78 18.25
N ALA A 27 -3.90 -22.12 19.34
CA ALA A 27 -5.05 -21.21 19.36
C ALA A 27 -4.85 -20.03 18.38
N GLY A 28 -3.65 -19.45 18.32
CA GLY A 28 -3.31 -18.41 17.36
C GLY A 28 -3.36 -18.88 15.90
N LEU A 29 -2.88 -20.10 15.63
CA LEU A 29 -2.96 -20.69 14.29
C LEU A 29 -4.42 -20.87 13.83
N ILE A 30 -5.30 -21.31 14.74
CA ILE A 30 -6.72 -21.48 14.44
C ILE A 30 -7.38 -20.13 14.15
N THR A 31 -7.08 -19.08 14.91
CA THR A 31 -7.64 -17.74 14.65
C THR A 31 -7.12 -17.13 13.36
N THR A 32 -5.84 -17.31 13.03
CA THR A 32 -5.29 -16.88 11.73
C THR A 32 -5.91 -17.66 10.57
N ALA A 33 -6.10 -18.97 10.69
CA ALA A 33 -6.75 -19.78 9.66
C ALA A 33 -8.20 -19.34 9.44
N LEU A 34 -8.95 -19.03 10.51
CA LEU A 34 -10.29 -18.44 10.42
C LEU A 34 -10.26 -17.07 9.73
N GLY A 35 -9.30 -16.20 10.09
CA GLY A 35 -9.08 -14.89 9.48
C GLY A 35 -8.72 -14.96 7.98
N MET A 36 -7.86 -15.90 7.61
CA MET A 36 -7.50 -16.17 6.22
C MET A 36 -8.68 -16.75 5.44
N GLY A 37 -9.49 -17.60 6.07
CA GLY A 37 -10.71 -18.14 5.47
C GLY A 37 -11.75 -17.07 5.17
N ILE A 38 -12.06 -16.19 6.12
CA ILE A 38 -13.05 -15.12 5.91
C ILE A 38 -12.62 -14.14 4.83
N THR A 39 -11.33 -13.78 4.78
CA THR A 39 -10.80 -12.89 3.74
C THR A 39 -10.81 -13.57 2.36
N PHE A 40 -10.48 -14.86 2.27
CA PHE A 40 -10.59 -15.63 1.04
C PHE A 40 -12.03 -15.69 0.50
N ILE A 41 -13.01 -15.94 1.38
CA ILE A 41 -14.44 -15.93 1.01
C ILE A 41 -14.87 -14.52 0.56
N SER A 42 -14.42 -13.47 1.25
CA SER A 42 -14.71 -12.08 0.87
C SER A 42 -14.23 -11.76 -0.55
N LEU A 43 -13.03 -12.20 -0.93
CA LEU A 43 -12.51 -12.02 -2.29
C LEU A 43 -13.32 -12.80 -3.34
N ILE A 44 -13.77 -14.02 -3.04
CA ILE A 44 -14.65 -14.80 -3.92
C ILE A 44 -15.97 -14.06 -4.16
N ILE A 45 -16.57 -13.53 -3.10
CA ILE A 45 -17.81 -12.75 -3.19
C ILE A 45 -17.58 -11.49 -4.06
N LEU A 46 -16.47 -10.79 -3.84
CA LEU A 46 -16.13 -9.60 -4.62
C LEU A 46 -15.96 -9.94 -6.12
N GLN A 47 -15.26 -11.03 -6.42
CA GLN A 47 -15.10 -11.52 -7.79
C GLN A 47 -16.44 -11.87 -8.44
N PHE A 48 -17.35 -12.48 -7.68
CA PHE A 48 -18.69 -12.84 -8.14
C PHE A 48 -19.54 -11.60 -8.46
N ILE A 49 -19.51 -10.58 -7.59
CA ILE A 49 -20.21 -9.30 -7.80
C ILE A 49 -19.71 -8.60 -9.06
N ILE A 50 -18.39 -8.51 -9.25
CA ILE A 50 -17.79 -7.92 -10.45
C ILE A 50 -18.21 -8.71 -11.70
N GLY A 51 -18.24 -10.04 -11.63
CA GLY A 51 -18.71 -10.90 -12.72
C GLY A 51 -20.18 -10.67 -13.09
N ILE A 52 -21.05 -10.49 -12.10
CA ILE A 52 -22.47 -10.17 -12.32
C ILE A 52 -22.61 -8.78 -12.95
N MET A 53 -21.96 -7.76 -12.40
CA MET A 53 -22.00 -6.41 -12.98
C MET A 53 -21.46 -6.42 -14.41
N ALA A 54 -20.35 -7.12 -14.67
CA ALA A 54 -19.81 -7.24 -16.02
C ALA A 54 -20.81 -7.92 -16.99
N LYS A 55 -21.54 -8.94 -16.54
CA LYS A 55 -22.60 -9.58 -17.34
C LYS A 55 -23.80 -8.67 -17.59
N LEU A 56 -24.19 -7.84 -16.61
CA LEU A 56 -25.31 -6.90 -16.76
C LEU A 56 -24.93 -5.69 -17.64
N THR A 57 -23.66 -5.26 -17.62
CA THR A 57 -23.12 -4.20 -18.48
C THR A 57 -22.70 -4.70 -19.88
N ALA A 58 -22.72 -6.02 -20.12
CA ALA A 58 -22.23 -6.63 -21.36
C ALA A 58 -23.06 -6.33 -22.63
N GLU A 59 -24.19 -5.62 -22.56
CA GLU A 59 -24.82 -5.11 -23.78
C GLU A 59 -24.01 -3.99 -24.47
N LYS A 60 -23.03 -3.37 -23.79
CA LYS A 60 -22.09 -2.43 -24.42
C LYS A 60 -20.69 -2.48 -23.80
N ALA A 61 -19.86 -3.45 -24.20
CA ALA A 61 -18.41 -3.23 -24.39
C ALA A 61 -17.68 -4.51 -24.86
N VAL A 62 -17.35 -4.49 -26.15
CA VAL A 62 -16.08 -4.92 -26.77
C VAL A 62 -15.29 -6.04 -26.07
N LYS A 63 -15.32 -7.19 -26.76
CA LYS A 63 -14.33 -8.28 -26.80
C LYS A 63 -12.97 -7.89 -26.19
N ARG A 64 -12.70 -8.33 -24.95
CA ARG A 64 -11.33 -8.43 -24.45
C ARG A 64 -10.59 -9.44 -25.32
N GLN A 65 -9.78 -8.91 -26.22
CA GLN A 65 -8.78 -9.64 -26.96
C GLN A 65 -7.95 -10.46 -25.97
N GLN A 66 -7.88 -11.77 -26.18
CA GLN A 66 -6.93 -12.63 -25.48
C GLN A 66 -5.52 -12.07 -25.69
N ALA A 67 -4.87 -11.66 -24.60
CA ALA A 67 -3.46 -11.33 -24.62
C ALA A 67 -2.68 -12.64 -24.76
N LYS A 68 -2.27 -12.95 -25.99
CA LYS A 68 -1.20 -13.92 -26.27
C LYS A 68 0.12 -13.27 -25.78
N PRO A 69 1.06 -14.03 -25.17
CA PRO A 69 2.26 -13.43 -24.59
C PRO A 69 3.11 -12.71 -25.65
N LEU A 70 3.14 -11.38 -25.58
CA LEU A 70 4.09 -10.56 -26.33
C LEU A 70 5.38 -10.52 -25.52
N VAL A 71 6.25 -11.47 -25.86
CA VAL A 71 7.69 -11.29 -25.70
C VAL A 71 8.05 -10.03 -26.52
N ALA A 72 8.59 -9.01 -25.84
CA ALA A 72 9.07 -7.69 -26.31
C ALA A 72 8.28 -6.51 -25.72
N ALA A 73 8.48 -6.23 -24.43
CA ALA A 73 7.99 -5.00 -23.80
C ALA A 73 8.83 -4.56 -22.58
N GLU A 74 10.14 -4.82 -22.54
CA GLU A 74 10.97 -4.33 -21.41
C GLU A 74 11.51 -2.91 -21.64
N GLU A 75 11.55 -2.41 -22.87
CA GLU A 75 12.06 -1.04 -23.14
C GLU A 75 10.99 0.05 -23.07
N LYS A 76 9.71 -0.27 -23.27
CA LYS A 76 8.64 0.75 -23.34
C LYS A 76 8.06 1.12 -21.97
N VAL A 77 8.24 0.27 -20.95
CA VAL A 77 7.68 0.48 -19.61
C VAL A 77 8.48 1.54 -18.85
N ALA A 78 9.82 1.55 -18.99
CA ALA A 78 10.67 2.54 -18.34
C ALA A 78 10.40 3.98 -18.81
N ALA A 79 10.13 4.18 -20.10
CA ALA A 79 9.82 5.52 -20.63
C ALA A 79 8.45 6.04 -20.17
N ALA A 80 7.44 5.17 -20.05
CA ALA A 80 6.13 5.56 -19.56
C ALA A 80 6.16 5.92 -18.07
N ASP A 81 6.94 5.19 -17.26
CA ASP A 81 7.04 5.41 -15.82
C ASP A 81 7.77 6.73 -15.48
N ASN A 82 8.81 7.09 -16.25
CA ASN A 82 9.48 8.38 -16.11
C ASN A 82 8.55 9.57 -16.47
N LEU A 83 7.73 9.43 -17.52
CA LEU A 83 6.78 10.49 -17.91
C LEU A 83 5.68 10.69 -16.86
N LEU A 84 5.21 9.61 -16.23
CA LEU A 84 4.23 9.70 -15.13
C LEU A 84 4.84 10.36 -13.89
N GLN A 85 6.09 10.05 -13.55
CA GLN A 85 6.80 10.73 -12.46
C GLN A 85 6.97 12.22 -12.74
N ASP A 86 7.31 12.61 -13.97
CA ASP A 86 7.44 14.03 -14.32
C ASP A 86 6.09 14.77 -14.22
N GLU A 87 4.97 14.13 -14.59
CA GLU A 87 3.63 14.72 -14.49
C GLU A 87 3.21 14.94 -13.02
N GLU A 88 3.47 13.98 -12.14
CA GLU A 88 3.20 14.09 -10.70
C GLU A 88 4.01 15.24 -10.07
N ILE A 89 5.29 15.37 -10.45
CA ILE A 89 6.16 16.45 -9.97
C ILE A 89 5.68 17.81 -10.49
N VAL A 90 5.30 17.92 -11.76
CA VAL A 90 4.71 19.13 -12.35
C VAL A 90 3.42 19.52 -11.62
N ALA A 91 2.54 18.57 -11.31
CA ALA A 91 1.30 18.82 -10.60
C ALA A 91 1.55 19.31 -9.16
N ALA A 92 2.45 18.65 -8.43
CA ALA A 92 2.81 19.04 -7.06
C ALA A 92 3.45 20.44 -7.01
N ILE A 93 4.38 20.75 -7.92
CA ILE A 93 5.03 22.07 -7.97
C ILE A 93 4.02 23.14 -8.39
N SER A 94 3.22 22.89 -9.43
CA SER A 94 2.25 23.87 -9.94
C SER A 94 1.18 24.21 -8.90
N THR A 95 0.70 23.22 -8.15
CA THR A 95 -0.26 23.45 -7.06
C THR A 95 0.35 24.24 -5.91
N ALA A 96 1.57 23.92 -5.49
CA ALA A 96 2.28 24.68 -4.46
C ALA A 96 2.51 26.14 -4.87
N LEU A 97 2.94 26.39 -6.12
CA LEU A 97 3.14 27.74 -6.65
C LEU A 97 1.81 28.50 -6.80
N ALA A 98 0.76 27.84 -7.29
CA ALA A 98 -0.58 28.42 -7.40
C ALA A 98 -1.09 28.90 -6.05
N LEU A 99 -0.91 28.10 -4.99
CA LEU A 99 -1.26 28.46 -3.62
C LEU A 99 -0.42 29.64 -3.10
N GLN A 100 0.91 29.59 -3.28
CA GLN A 100 1.83 30.63 -2.78
C GLN A 100 1.62 31.99 -3.45
N LEU A 101 1.34 31.98 -4.75
CA LEU A 101 1.16 33.18 -5.57
C LEU A 101 -0.32 33.60 -5.68
N LYS A 102 -1.24 32.87 -5.03
CA LYS A 102 -2.71 33.07 -5.10
C LYS A 102 -3.21 33.19 -6.54
N THR A 103 -2.66 32.37 -7.43
CA THR A 103 -3.00 32.35 -8.86
C THR A 103 -3.52 30.97 -9.26
N SER A 104 -4.24 30.89 -10.38
CA SER A 104 -4.69 29.61 -10.93
C SER A 104 -3.52 28.84 -11.53
N VAL A 105 -3.57 27.50 -11.45
CA VAL A 105 -2.60 26.58 -12.10
C VAL A 105 -2.48 26.86 -13.60
N SER A 106 -3.57 27.27 -14.26
CA SER A 106 -3.59 27.61 -15.69
C SER A 106 -2.73 28.83 -16.07
N ASN A 107 -2.32 29.66 -15.11
CA ASN A 107 -1.43 30.80 -15.35
C ASN A 107 0.06 30.48 -15.16
N ILE A 108 0.39 29.24 -14.81
CA ILE A 108 1.77 28.81 -14.52
C ILE A 108 2.21 27.83 -15.61
N VAL A 109 3.34 28.12 -16.26
CA VAL A 109 3.93 27.26 -17.30
C VAL A 109 5.34 26.85 -16.89
N ILE A 110 5.51 25.57 -16.59
CA ILE A 110 6.81 24.98 -16.23
C ILE A 110 7.48 24.49 -17.51
N ARG A 111 8.67 25.03 -17.81
CA ARG A 111 9.42 24.71 -19.04
C ARG A 111 10.50 23.67 -18.85
N ASN A 112 11.16 23.69 -17.70
CA ASN A 112 12.26 22.79 -17.38
C ASN A 112 12.29 22.54 -15.88
N ILE A 113 12.57 21.30 -15.48
CA ILE A 113 12.73 20.90 -14.09
C ILE A 113 14.08 20.20 -13.99
N GLU A 114 15.06 20.88 -13.41
CA GLU A 114 16.38 20.32 -13.16
C GLU A 114 16.68 20.42 -11.67
N LYS A 115 17.24 19.34 -11.12
CA LYS A 115 17.72 19.34 -9.74
C LYS A 115 19.06 20.08 -9.71
N VAL A 116 19.08 21.25 -9.06
CA VAL A 116 20.28 22.11 -8.95
C VAL A 116 21.26 21.60 -7.88
N GLU A 117 20.78 20.79 -6.92
CA GLU A 117 21.55 20.34 -5.77
C GLU A 117 22.33 19.04 -6.05
N ALA A 118 23.61 19.03 -5.67
CA ALA A 118 24.58 17.96 -5.90
C ALA A 118 24.10 16.58 -5.43
N SER A 119 24.68 15.51 -6.02
CA SER A 119 24.32 14.08 -5.90
C SER A 119 24.17 13.48 -4.49
N SER A 120 24.31 14.28 -3.43
CA SER A 120 24.17 13.91 -2.04
C SER A 120 23.16 14.84 -1.36
N THR A 121 22.01 14.29 -0.97
CA THR A 121 20.94 15.01 -0.26
C THR A 121 21.41 15.45 1.14
N ALA A 122 20.76 16.45 1.75
CA ALA A 122 21.07 16.89 3.11
C ALA A 122 21.00 15.73 4.14
N TRP A 123 20.08 14.79 3.92
CA TRP A 123 19.92 13.57 4.73
C TRP A 123 21.09 12.60 4.54
N HIS A 124 21.61 12.47 3.31
CA HIS A 124 22.78 11.67 3.04
C HIS A 124 24.02 12.24 3.75
N LYS A 125 24.19 13.56 3.73
CA LYS A 125 25.27 14.24 4.46
C LYS A 125 25.13 14.09 5.98
N ALA A 126 23.91 14.25 6.50
CA ALA A 126 23.62 14.08 7.93
C ALA A 126 23.85 12.64 8.39
N GLY A 127 23.37 11.65 7.64
CA GLY A 127 23.58 10.24 7.96
C GLY A 127 25.05 9.82 7.88
N LEU A 128 25.81 10.38 6.92
CA LEU A 128 27.26 10.16 6.86
C LEU A 128 27.97 10.78 8.07
N ALA A 129 27.60 12.00 8.46
CA ALA A 129 28.14 12.67 9.65
C ALA A 129 27.83 11.89 10.94
N GLU A 130 26.60 11.37 11.07
CA GLU A 130 26.17 10.54 12.20
C GLU A 130 26.91 9.19 12.25
N HIS A 131 27.08 8.53 11.10
CA HIS A 131 27.84 7.29 11.01
C HIS A 131 29.31 7.49 11.36
N MET A 132 29.93 8.58 10.89
CA MET A 132 31.30 8.95 11.25
C MET A 132 31.43 9.29 12.74
N ASN A 133 30.43 9.93 13.34
CA ASN A 133 30.42 10.26 14.76
C ASN A 133 30.17 9.04 15.66
N ASN A 134 29.46 8.02 15.19
CA ASN A 134 29.20 6.79 15.95
C ASN A 134 30.28 5.70 15.75
N SER A 135 31.17 5.86 14.78
CA SER A 135 32.26 4.92 14.48
C SER A 135 33.63 5.33 15.06
N LEU A 136 33.67 6.41 15.84
CA LEU A 136 34.79 6.89 16.66
C LEU A 136 34.51 6.64 18.14
#